data_AF-A0A1E7DNC5-F1
#
_entry.id   AF-A0A1E7DNC5-F1
#
_cell.length_a   1.000
_cell.length_b   1.000
_cell.length_c   1.000
_cell.angle_alpha   90.00
_cell.angle_beta   90.00
_cell.angle_gamma   90.00
#
_symmetry.space_group_name_H-M   'P 1'
#
loop_
_entity.id
_entity.type
_entity.pdbx_description
1 polymer ?
#
loop_
_entity_poly.entity_id
_entity_poly.type
_entity_poly.pdbx_seq_one_letter_code
_entity_poly.pdbx_strand_id
1 'polypeptide(L)'
;MGGWQALYRALWKGSTFSDADEAVGNELLDKLNHPRLRKTPETKFFEAVRRVNDSSLSDSEKMTLIHAYIQGLEKVKQKTDFITCAYKIKALKLRGEYEMTGFIITAAVLTAALLIGYKRYWPVNVKRILPDEVAGHPVIDVRDWQEANRLPLAGAEHIPCGYIPRNADKFGGQEVYIAAASAVERNFSVRLLKKYNIHVKGFICMNESV
;
A
#
# COMPACT_ATOMS: atom_id res chain seq x y z
N MET A 1 -37.66 29.86 44.67
CA MET A 1 -37.59 28.84 43.59
C MET A 1 -36.12 28.54 43.34
N GLY A 2 -35.65 27.36 43.72
CA GLY A 2 -34.25 26.96 43.50
C GLY A 2 -34.01 26.57 42.04
N GLY A 3 -32.84 26.85 41.49
CA GLY A 3 -32.44 26.35 40.18
C GLY A 3 -32.39 24.81 40.15
N TRP A 4 -32.47 24.22 38.95
CA TRP A 4 -32.48 22.75 38.77
C TRP A 4 -31.26 22.07 39.42
N GLN A 5 -30.15 22.79 39.60
CA GLN A 5 -28.95 22.30 40.27
C GLN A 5 -29.20 21.92 41.74
N ALA A 6 -30.02 22.71 42.45
CA ALA A 6 -30.39 22.43 43.83
C ALA A 6 -31.30 21.20 43.91
N LEU A 7 -32.25 21.09 42.98
CA LEU A 7 -33.16 19.94 42.86
C LEU A 7 -32.40 18.66 42.50
N TYR A 8 -31.42 18.76 41.59
CA TYR A 8 -30.55 17.66 41.21
C TYR A 8 -29.76 17.14 42.41
N ARG A 9 -29.16 18.03 43.21
CA ARG A 9 -28.45 17.65 44.45
C ARG A 9 -29.37 17.01 45.48
N ALA A 10 -30.60 17.50 45.62
CA ALA A 10 -31.57 16.96 46.57
C ALA A 10 -32.00 15.54 46.19
N LEU A 11 -32.18 15.27 44.90
CA LEU A 11 -32.59 13.97 44.37
C LEU A 11 -31.44 12.96 44.38
N TRP A 12 -30.21 13.42 44.16
CA TRP A 12 -29.02 12.58 44.00
C TRP A 12 -28.05 12.70 45.17
N LYS A 13 -28.52 12.33 46.37
CA LYS A 13 -27.72 12.33 47.61
C LYS A 13 -26.44 11.53 47.43
N GLY A 14 -25.29 12.18 47.62
CA GLY A 14 -23.95 11.57 47.52
C GLY A 14 -23.16 11.94 46.25
N SER A 15 -23.78 12.64 45.29
CA SER A 15 -23.09 13.08 44.07
C SER A 15 -22.36 14.40 44.30
N THR A 16 -21.04 14.36 44.50
CA THR A 16 -20.20 15.58 44.48
C THR A 16 -19.83 15.90 43.04
N PHE A 17 -20.36 16.98 42.49
CA PHE A 17 -19.96 17.51 41.18
C PHE A 17 -19.49 18.96 41.32
N SER A 18 -18.38 19.27 40.65
CA SER A 18 -17.78 20.61 40.60
C SER A 18 -18.58 21.54 39.70
N ASP A 19 -19.13 21.01 38.60
CA ASP A 19 -19.94 21.73 37.63
C ASP A 19 -21.29 21.06 37.47
N ALA A 20 -22.36 21.82 37.70
CA ALA A 20 -23.72 21.31 37.56
C ALA A 20 -24.03 20.97 36.11
N ASP A 21 -23.55 21.78 35.17
CA ASP A 21 -23.82 21.61 33.74
C ASP A 21 -23.17 20.32 33.20
N GLU A 22 -22.07 19.89 33.82
CA GLU A 22 -21.41 18.63 33.48
C GLU A 22 -22.07 17.42 34.16
N ALA A 23 -22.75 17.60 35.30
CA ALA A 23 -23.34 16.49 36.07
C ALA A 23 -24.39 15.71 35.26
N VAL A 24 -25.31 16.43 34.61
CA VAL A 24 -26.34 15.85 33.73
C VAL A 24 -25.68 15.14 32.54
N GLY A 25 -24.68 15.76 31.91
CA GLY A 25 -23.95 15.16 30.81
C GLY A 25 -23.17 13.89 31.21
N ASN A 26 -22.56 13.89 32.39
CA ASN A 26 -21.83 12.75 32.93
C ASN A 26 -22.74 11.58 33.25
N GLU A 27 -23.94 11.85 33.76
CA GLU A 27 -24.96 10.84 34.02
C GLU A 27 -25.53 10.27 32.71
N LEU A 28 -25.87 11.13 31.75
CA LEU A 28 -26.37 10.72 30.44
C LEU A 28 -25.33 9.89 29.68
N LEU A 29 -24.05 10.23 29.78
CA LEU A 29 -22.95 9.46 29.19
C LEU A 29 -22.49 8.27 30.06
N ASP A 30 -23.16 8.04 31.19
CA ASP A 30 -22.88 6.97 32.14
C ASP A 30 -21.41 6.91 32.58
N LYS A 31 -20.74 8.07 32.71
CA LYS A 31 -19.28 8.16 32.88
C LYS A 31 -18.78 7.56 34.18
N LEU A 32 -19.63 7.50 35.21
CA LEU A 32 -19.31 6.94 36.52
C LEU A 32 -19.25 5.41 36.51
N ASN A 33 -19.82 4.77 35.49
CA ASN A 33 -19.71 3.33 35.29
C ASN A 33 -18.51 2.97 34.40
N HIS A 34 -17.97 1.76 34.64
CA HIS A 34 -16.88 1.22 33.82
C HIS A 34 -17.28 1.23 32.33
N PRO A 35 -16.39 1.59 31.38
CA PRO A 35 -16.73 1.75 29.96
C PRO A 35 -17.51 0.59 29.33
N ARG A 36 -17.25 -0.64 29.76
CA ARG A 36 -17.94 -1.86 29.27
C ARG A 36 -19.39 -2.02 29.75
N LEU A 37 -19.76 -1.34 30.82
CA LEU A 37 -21.09 -1.43 31.44
C LEU A 37 -21.96 -0.20 31.15
N ARG A 38 -21.44 0.75 30.37
CA ARG A 38 -22.12 2.01 30.07
C ARG A 38 -23.38 1.77 29.25
N LYS A 39 -24.46 2.42 29.66
CA LYS A 39 -25.72 2.45 28.89
C LYS A 39 -25.73 3.61 27.90
N THR A 40 -26.64 3.55 26.92
CA THR A 40 -26.79 4.64 25.95
C THR A 40 -27.40 5.88 26.61
N PRO A 41 -27.14 7.08 26.08
CA PRO A 41 -27.73 8.32 26.60
C PRO A 41 -29.25 8.30 26.67
N GLU A 42 -29.94 7.66 25.72
CA GLU A 42 -31.39 7.52 25.71
C GLU A 42 -31.88 6.66 26.88
N THR A 43 -31.20 5.55 27.16
CA THR A 43 -31.55 4.69 28.30
C THR A 43 -31.30 5.42 29.62
N LYS A 44 -30.18 6.14 29.75
CA LYS A 44 -29.88 6.95 30.94
C LYS A 44 -30.88 8.08 31.14
N PHE A 45 -31.27 8.75 30.05
CA PHE A 45 -32.32 9.77 30.08
C PHE A 45 -33.65 9.20 30.59
N PHE A 46 -34.08 8.05 30.08
CA PHE A 46 -35.31 7.40 30.53
C PHE A 46 -35.27 7.02 32.02
N GLU A 47 -34.14 6.46 32.48
CA GLU A 47 -33.92 6.14 33.90
C GLU A 47 -33.97 7.39 34.78
N ALA A 48 -33.38 8.50 34.33
CA ALA A 48 -33.37 9.76 35.04
C ALA A 48 -34.78 10.36 35.13
N VAL A 49 -35.51 10.44 34.02
CA VAL A 49 -36.89 10.95 33.97
C VAL A 49 -37.81 10.12 34.86
N ARG A 50 -37.71 8.78 34.83
CA ARG A 50 -38.46 7.90 35.73
C ARG A 50 -38.18 8.24 37.20
N ARG A 51 -36.92 8.41 37.59
CA ARG A 51 -36.54 8.77 38.95
C ARG A 51 -37.09 10.14 39.37
N VAL A 52 -37.06 11.13 38.48
CA VAL A 52 -37.64 12.46 38.75
C VAL A 52 -39.15 12.32 38.94
N ASN A 53 -39.83 11.54 38.11
CA ASN A 53 -41.26 11.32 38.20
C ASN A 53 -41.68 10.65 39.52
N ASP A 54 -40.93 9.64 39.95
CA ASP A 54 -41.18 8.86 41.17
C ASP A 54 -40.75 9.59 42.46
N SER A 55 -40.12 10.77 42.32
CA SER A 55 -39.66 11.56 43.46
C SER A 55 -40.79 12.32 44.17
N SER A 56 -40.54 12.69 45.42
CA SER A 56 -41.42 13.53 46.24
C SER A 56 -41.37 15.03 45.90
N LEU A 57 -40.76 15.40 44.77
CA LEU A 57 -40.69 16.78 44.31
C LEU A 57 -42.08 17.27 43.85
N SER A 58 -42.30 18.58 43.90
CA SER A 58 -43.50 19.17 43.30
C SER A 58 -43.46 19.08 41.77
N ASP A 59 -44.63 19.16 41.13
CA ASP A 59 -44.72 19.07 39.66
C ASP A 59 -43.89 20.16 38.95
N SER A 60 -43.84 21.36 39.52
CA SER A 60 -43.01 22.46 39.00
C SER A 60 -41.52 22.13 39.05
N GLU A 61 -41.06 21.51 40.14
CA GLU A 61 -39.67 21.09 40.31
C GLU A 61 -39.31 19.93 39.39
N LYS A 62 -40.23 18.95 39.23
CA LYS A 62 -40.09 17.85 38.28
C LYS A 62 -39.92 18.35 36.85
N MET A 63 -40.78 19.27 36.42
CA MET A 63 -40.70 19.86 35.07
C MET A 63 -39.39 20.60 34.85
N THR A 64 -38.90 21.32 35.86
CA THR A 64 -37.62 22.05 35.79
C THR A 64 -36.44 21.08 35.59
N LEU A 65 -36.41 19.96 36.32
CA LEU A 65 -35.38 18.92 36.17
C LEU A 65 -35.45 18.20 34.83
N ILE A 66 -36.65 17.81 34.39
CA ILE A 66 -36.85 17.14 33.10
C ILE A 66 -36.37 18.04 31.96
N HIS A 67 -36.66 19.34 32.01
CA HIS A 67 -36.18 20.30 31.01
C HIS A 67 -34.65 20.35 30.94
N ALA A 68 -33.96 20.32 32.09
CA ALA A 68 -32.50 20.26 32.13
C ALA A 68 -31.94 18.97 31.49
N TYR A 69 -32.57 17.82 31.75
CA TYR A 69 -32.18 16.56 31.11
C TYR A 69 -32.43 16.55 29.59
N ILE A 70 -33.49 17.18 29.11
CA ILE A 70 -33.76 17.33 27.67
C ILE A 70 -32.64 18.12 27.00
N GLN A 71 -32.30 19.29 27.53
CA GLN A 71 -31.20 20.12 27.00
C GLN A 71 -29.86 19.38 27.06
N GLY A 72 -29.61 18.61 28.13
CA GLY A 72 -28.42 17.78 28.25
C GLY A 72 -28.33 16.72 27.16
N LEU A 73 -29.44 16.03 26.86
CA LEU A 73 -29.50 14.99 25.84
C LEU A 73 -29.30 15.56 24.44
N GLU A 74 -29.91 16.71 24.12
CA GLU A 74 -29.74 17.41 22.86
C GLU A 74 -28.27 17.76 22.60
N LYS A 75 -27.59 18.33 23.61
CA LYS A 75 -26.15 18.65 23.54
C LYS A 75 -25.30 17.40 23.30
N VAL A 76 -25.60 16.30 23.97
CA VAL A 76 -24.88 15.02 23.80
C VAL A 76 -25.06 14.48 22.38
N LYS A 77 -26.29 14.52 21.83
CA LYS A 77 -26.56 14.09 20.45
C LYS A 77 -25.87 14.94 19.42
N GLN A 78 -25.98 16.27 19.51
CA GLN A 78 -25.35 17.19 18.57
C GLN A 78 -23.83 16.99 18.51
N LYS A 79 -23.19 16.77 19.67
CA LYS A 79 -21.75 16.47 19.74
C LYS A 79 -21.41 15.13 19.07
N THR A 80 -22.22 14.10 19.29
CA THR A 80 -22.03 12.77 18.71
C THR A 80 -22.18 12.80 17.18
N ASP A 81 -23.17 13.53 16.68
CA ASP A 81 -23.43 13.68 15.25
C ASP A 81 -22.30 14.44 14.55
N PHE A 82 -21.83 15.54 15.16
CA PHE A 82 -20.70 16.31 14.64
C PHE A 82 -19.44 15.43 14.53
N ILE A 83 -19.12 14.67 15.58
CA ILE A 83 -17.98 13.76 15.59
C ILE A 83 -18.13 12.70 14.50
N THR A 84 -19.29 12.07 14.40
CA THR A 84 -19.56 11.02 13.40
C THR A 84 -19.44 11.54 11.97
N CYS A 85 -19.95 12.75 11.72
CA CYS A 85 -19.82 13.42 10.43
C CYS A 85 -18.36 13.73 10.09
N ALA A 86 -17.58 14.26 11.04
CA ALA A 86 -16.16 14.56 10.85
C ALA A 86 -15.34 13.29 10.54
N TYR A 87 -15.60 12.18 11.23
CA TYR A 87 -14.95 10.90 10.94
C TYR A 87 -15.33 10.38 9.55
N LYS A 88 -16.59 10.50 9.14
CA LYS A 88 -17.05 10.08 7.82
C LYS A 88 -16.40 10.89 6.70
N ILE A 89 -16.28 12.21 6.86
CA ILE A 89 -15.58 13.09 5.91
C ILE A 89 -14.09 12.73 5.83
N LYS A 90 -13.43 12.53 6.97
CA LYS A 90 -12.01 12.13 7.01
C LYS A 90 -11.78 10.78 6.34
N ALA A 91 -12.66 9.80 6.58
CA ALA A 91 -12.60 8.49 5.94
C ALA A 91 -12.83 8.56 4.41
N LEU A 92 -13.75 9.42 3.95
CA LEU A 92 -13.99 9.66 2.52
C LEU A 92 -12.84 10.40 1.82
N LYS A 93 -12.08 11.22 2.55
CA LYS A 93 -10.88 11.87 2.02
C LYS A 93 -9.71 10.90 1.90
N LEU A 94 -9.48 10.09 2.95
CA LEU A 94 -8.48 9.03 2.96
C LEU A 94 -8.76 8.00 1.85
N ARG A 95 -10.01 7.53 1.76
CA ARG A 95 -10.81 7.46 0.53
C ARG A 95 -10.07 7.54 -0.81
N GLY A 96 -10.20 8.73 -1.41
CA GLY A 96 -9.65 9.04 -2.72
C GLY A 96 -8.13 9.14 -2.75
N GLU A 97 -7.47 9.45 -1.63
CA GLU A 97 -6.00 9.51 -1.56
C GLU A 97 -5.36 8.11 -1.74
N TYR A 98 -5.95 7.04 -1.17
CA TYR A 98 -5.43 5.68 -1.37
C TYR A 98 -5.69 5.15 -2.79
N GLU A 99 -6.78 5.54 -3.43
CA GLU A 99 -7.07 5.11 -4.80
C GLU A 99 -6.04 5.69 -5.77
N MET A 100 -5.77 7.00 -5.65
CA MET A 100 -4.80 7.69 -6.49
C MET A 100 -3.37 7.14 -6.33
N THR A 101 -2.94 6.88 -5.09
CA THR A 101 -1.62 6.30 -4.82
C THR A 101 -1.51 4.86 -5.35
N GLY A 102 -2.58 4.06 -5.25
CA GLY A 102 -2.63 2.72 -5.82
C GLY A 102 -2.44 2.69 -7.34
N PHE A 103 -3.06 3.62 -8.06
CA PHE A 103 -2.88 3.75 -9.52
C PHE A 103 -1.44 4.11 -9.90
N ILE A 104 -0.81 5.04 -9.17
CA ILE A 104 0.58 5.46 -9.43
C ILE A 104 1.54 4.28 -9.24
N ILE A 105 1.39 3.51 -8.15
CA ILE A 105 2.24 2.34 -7.88
C ILE A 105 2.05 1.29 -8.98
N THR A 106 0.81 1.00 -9.35
CA THR A 106 0.49 0.01 -10.40
C THR A 106 1.09 0.41 -11.74
N ALA A 107 0.96 1.67 -12.13
CA ALA A 107 1.56 2.21 -13.35
C ALA A 107 3.09 2.09 -13.33
N ALA A 108 3.74 2.45 -12.21
CA ALA A 108 5.18 2.37 -12.08
C ALA A 108 5.71 0.92 -12.22
N VAL A 109 5.04 -0.05 -11.59
CA VAL A 109 5.38 -1.48 -11.71
C VAL A 109 5.22 -1.96 -13.15
N LEU A 110 4.11 -1.60 -13.81
CA LEU A 110 3.86 -1.97 -15.20
C LEU A 110 4.91 -1.37 -16.14
N THR A 111 5.25 -0.09 -15.97
CA THR A 111 6.31 0.57 -16.74
C THR A 111 7.66 -0.10 -16.54
N ALA A 112 8.04 -0.44 -15.31
CA ALA A 112 9.28 -1.15 -15.04
C ALA A 112 9.31 -2.54 -15.72
N ALA A 113 8.21 -3.29 -15.65
CA ALA A 113 8.08 -4.58 -16.32
C ALA A 113 8.21 -4.47 -17.84
N LEU A 114 7.58 -3.46 -18.45
CA LEU A 114 7.70 -3.17 -19.88
C LEU A 114 9.14 -2.80 -20.27
N LEU A 115 9.83 -1.99 -19.46
CA LEU A 115 11.24 -1.63 -19.72
C LEU A 115 12.18 -2.84 -19.61
N ILE A 116 11.98 -3.70 -18.62
CA ILE A 116 12.74 -4.96 -18.46
C ILE A 116 12.46 -5.89 -19.65
N GLY A 117 11.19 -6.06 -20.00
CA GLY A 117 10.75 -6.85 -21.15
C GLY A 117 11.35 -6.33 -22.45
N TYR A 118 11.30 -5.02 -22.68
CA TYR A 118 11.92 -4.38 -23.84
C TYR A 118 13.42 -4.67 -23.93
N LYS A 119 14.16 -4.47 -22.82
CA LYS A 119 15.60 -4.76 -22.77
C LYS A 119 15.94 -6.24 -22.95
N ARG A 120 15.04 -7.17 -22.67
CA ARG A 120 15.29 -8.61 -22.78
C ARG A 120 14.85 -9.20 -24.12
N TYR A 121 13.66 -8.83 -24.61
CA TYR A 121 13.03 -9.47 -25.75
C TYR A 121 13.14 -8.68 -27.05
N TRP A 122 13.27 -7.35 -27.01
CA TRP A 122 13.30 -6.55 -28.23
C TRP A 122 14.51 -6.94 -29.09
N PRO A 123 14.34 -7.14 -30.41
CA PRO A 123 15.41 -7.59 -31.29
C PRO A 123 16.58 -6.61 -31.33
N VAL A 124 17.80 -7.16 -31.44
CA VAL A 124 19.00 -6.38 -31.74
C VAL A 124 19.32 -6.48 -33.23
N ASN A 125 19.76 -5.38 -33.83
CA ASN A 125 20.17 -5.36 -35.23
C ASN A 125 21.58 -5.92 -35.38
N VAL A 126 21.70 -7.24 -35.47
CA VAL A 126 22.95 -7.97 -35.69
C VAL A 126 22.69 -9.03 -36.75
N LYS A 127 23.57 -9.15 -37.74
CA LYS A 127 23.40 -10.08 -38.85
C LYS A 127 23.68 -11.51 -38.41
N ARG A 128 22.90 -12.46 -38.93
CA ARG A 128 23.25 -13.89 -38.84
C ARG A 128 24.38 -14.17 -39.82
N ILE A 129 25.40 -14.91 -39.39
CA ILE A 129 26.53 -15.34 -40.22
C ILE A 129 26.68 -16.86 -40.15
N LEU A 130 27.26 -17.46 -41.19
CA LEU A 130 27.63 -18.87 -41.17
C LEU A 130 28.96 -19.08 -40.42
N PRO A 131 29.19 -20.24 -39.78
CA PRO A 131 30.45 -20.53 -39.09
C PRO A 131 31.70 -20.36 -39.97
N ASP A 132 31.58 -20.67 -41.27
CA ASP A 132 32.69 -20.59 -42.22
C ASP A 132 33.01 -19.16 -42.70
N GLU A 133 32.14 -18.19 -42.38
CA GLU A 133 32.28 -16.78 -42.76
C GLU A 133 32.91 -15.91 -41.65
N VAL A 134 33.38 -16.53 -40.57
CA VAL A 134 34.00 -15.82 -39.44
C VAL A 134 35.36 -15.27 -39.87
N ALA A 135 35.37 -13.99 -40.27
CA ALA A 135 36.53 -13.30 -40.83
C ALA A 135 37.56 -12.89 -39.77
N GLY A 136 38.32 -13.84 -39.21
CA GLY A 136 39.51 -13.57 -38.38
C GLY A 136 39.27 -12.85 -37.05
N HIS A 137 38.00 -12.64 -36.67
CA HIS A 137 37.60 -12.07 -35.38
C HIS A 137 37.28 -13.18 -34.37
N PRO A 138 37.52 -12.96 -33.07
CA PRO A 138 37.22 -13.96 -32.04
C PRO A 138 35.71 -14.25 -31.96
N VAL A 139 35.38 -15.51 -31.70
CA VAL A 139 34.00 -16.00 -31.49
C VAL A 139 33.81 -16.27 -30.01
N ILE A 140 32.77 -15.66 -29.42
CA ILE A 140 32.35 -15.92 -28.04
C ILE A 140 31.12 -16.82 -28.08
N ASP A 141 31.24 -18.03 -27.54
CA ASP A 141 30.10 -18.92 -27.37
C ASP A 141 29.38 -18.58 -26.05
N VAL A 142 28.20 -17.97 -26.17
CA VAL A 142 27.44 -17.45 -25.02
C VAL A 142 26.42 -18.42 -24.46
N ARG A 143 26.35 -19.63 -25.02
CA ARG A 143 25.44 -20.71 -24.61
C ARG A 143 25.74 -21.19 -23.20
N ASP A 144 24.77 -21.87 -22.59
CA ASP A 144 25.04 -22.57 -21.33
C ASP A 144 26.03 -23.74 -21.51
N TRP A 145 26.59 -24.23 -20.40
CA TRP A 145 27.54 -25.35 -20.43
C TRP A 145 26.93 -26.64 -20.97
N GLN A 146 25.62 -26.87 -20.79
CA GLN A 146 24.98 -28.11 -21.25
C GLN A 146 24.87 -28.12 -22.77
N GLU A 147 24.45 -27.01 -23.37
CA GLU A 147 24.33 -26.84 -24.81
C GLU A 147 25.70 -26.78 -25.50
N ALA A 148 26.66 -26.07 -24.91
CA ALA A 148 28.01 -25.97 -25.46
C ALA A 148 28.76 -27.32 -25.45
N ASN A 149 28.61 -28.12 -24.40
CA ASN A 149 29.22 -29.44 -24.32
C ASN A 149 28.61 -30.46 -25.30
N ARG A 150 27.32 -30.31 -25.64
CA ARG A 150 26.66 -31.17 -26.63
C ARG A 150 27.16 -30.92 -28.05
N LEU A 151 27.43 -29.65 -28.38
CA LEU A 151 27.88 -29.24 -29.71
C LEU A 151 28.97 -28.17 -29.58
N PRO A 152 30.22 -28.57 -29.31
CA PRO A 152 31.33 -27.62 -29.13
C PRO A 152 31.67 -26.93 -30.46
N LEU A 153 31.90 -25.62 -30.42
CA LEU A 153 32.43 -24.88 -31.58
C LEU A 153 33.96 -24.85 -31.49
N ALA A 154 34.63 -25.43 -32.49
CA ALA A 154 36.07 -25.34 -32.61
C ALA A 154 36.50 -23.87 -32.81
N GLY A 155 37.45 -23.39 -32.00
CA GLY A 155 37.99 -22.03 -32.09
C GLY A 155 37.15 -20.93 -31.41
N ALA A 156 36.02 -21.27 -30.78
CA ALA A 156 35.23 -20.32 -29.99
C ALA A 156 35.65 -20.36 -28.51
N GLU A 157 35.72 -19.19 -27.86
CA GLU A 157 35.88 -19.11 -26.41
C GLU A 157 34.50 -19.23 -25.75
N HIS A 158 34.29 -20.27 -24.96
CA HIS A 158 33.03 -20.51 -24.28
C HIS A 158 32.91 -19.66 -23.01
N ILE A 159 31.97 -18.70 -23.03
CA ILE A 159 31.65 -17.80 -21.93
C ILE A 159 30.13 -17.67 -21.87
N PRO A 160 29.45 -18.52 -21.07
CA PRO A 160 28.01 -18.42 -20.91
C PRO A 160 27.61 -17.00 -20.53
N CYS A 161 26.45 -16.54 -21.01
CA CYS A 161 26.06 -15.14 -20.90
C CYS A 161 26.21 -14.52 -19.48
N GLY A 162 25.88 -15.28 -18.43
CA GLY A 162 26.03 -14.85 -17.03
C GLY A 162 27.47 -14.63 -16.54
N TYR A 163 28.47 -15.11 -17.29
CA TYR A 163 29.90 -15.00 -16.98
C TYR A 163 30.59 -13.87 -17.75
N ILE A 164 29.90 -13.22 -18.71
CA ILE A 164 30.42 -12.09 -19.48
C ILE A 164 30.96 -10.97 -18.56
N PRO A 165 30.26 -10.53 -17.49
CA PRO A 165 30.76 -9.47 -16.61
C PRO A 165 32.12 -9.73 -15.98
N ARG A 166 32.49 -11.01 -15.77
CA ARG A 166 33.75 -11.41 -15.14
C ARG A 166 34.89 -11.61 -16.14
N ASN A 167 34.57 -11.69 -17.43
CA ASN A 167 35.51 -12.01 -18.49
C ASN A 167 35.59 -10.89 -19.55
N ALA A 168 34.83 -9.82 -19.39
CA ALA A 168 34.73 -8.74 -20.37
C ALA A 168 36.08 -8.09 -20.68
N ASP A 169 36.95 -7.95 -19.68
CA ASP A 169 38.27 -7.33 -19.83
C ASP A 169 39.18 -8.08 -20.80
N LYS A 170 38.95 -9.39 -21.01
CA LYS A 170 39.73 -10.22 -21.93
C LYS A 170 39.59 -9.80 -23.39
N PHE A 171 38.44 -9.22 -23.77
CA PHE A 171 38.12 -8.89 -25.16
C PHE A 171 38.43 -7.43 -25.52
N GLY A 172 38.84 -6.60 -24.56
CA GLY A 172 39.53 -5.34 -24.81
C GLY A 172 38.93 -4.39 -25.87
N GLY A 173 37.60 -4.20 -25.89
CA GLY A 173 36.94 -3.31 -26.86
C GLY A 173 36.94 -3.79 -28.31
N GLN A 174 37.37 -5.02 -28.57
CA GLN A 174 37.49 -5.62 -29.89
C GLN A 174 36.11 -5.93 -30.51
N GLU A 175 36.12 -6.13 -31.82
CA GLU A 175 34.98 -6.63 -32.58
C GLU A 175 34.93 -8.16 -32.53
N VAL A 176 33.78 -8.71 -32.15
CA VAL A 176 33.59 -10.14 -31.91
C VAL A 176 32.35 -10.67 -32.64
N TYR A 177 32.34 -11.99 -32.86
CA TYR A 177 31.13 -12.73 -33.21
C TYR A 177 30.63 -13.50 -31.99
N ILE A 178 29.32 -13.78 -31.93
CA ILE A 178 28.75 -14.59 -30.85
C ILE A 178 28.05 -15.84 -31.38
N ALA A 179 28.13 -16.95 -30.66
CA ALA A 179 27.29 -18.13 -30.89
C ALA A 179 26.24 -18.22 -29.79
N ALA A 180 24.96 -18.29 -30.18
CA ALA A 180 23.83 -18.33 -29.24
C ALA A 180 22.81 -19.39 -29.67
N ALA A 181 22.11 -19.96 -28.70
CA ALA A 181 21.08 -20.98 -28.93
C ALA A 181 19.69 -20.40 -29.19
N SER A 182 19.42 -19.17 -28.71
CA SER A 182 18.12 -18.52 -28.88
C SER A 182 18.22 -17.03 -29.20
N ALA A 183 17.15 -16.47 -29.79
CA ALA A 183 17.05 -15.03 -30.05
C ALA A 183 17.11 -14.19 -28.76
N VAL A 184 16.56 -14.70 -27.65
CA VAL A 184 16.59 -14.02 -26.34
C VAL A 184 18.02 -13.97 -25.80
N GLU A 185 18.72 -15.10 -25.81
CA GLU A 185 20.12 -15.19 -25.39
C GLU A 185 21.01 -14.29 -26.26
N ARG A 186 20.82 -14.31 -27.59
CA ARG A 186 21.49 -13.39 -28.52
C ARG A 186 21.23 -11.94 -28.15
N ASN A 187 19.96 -11.53 -28.05
CA ASN A 187 19.60 -10.12 -27.80
C ASN A 187 20.20 -9.62 -26.47
N PHE A 188 20.12 -10.45 -25.43
CA PHE A 188 20.65 -10.13 -24.11
C PHE A 188 22.19 -10.06 -24.13
N SER A 189 22.86 -11.04 -24.74
CA SER A 189 24.33 -11.10 -24.83
C SER A 189 24.90 -9.94 -25.64
N VAL A 190 24.30 -9.59 -26.78
CA VAL A 190 24.72 -8.42 -27.58
C VAL A 190 24.65 -7.13 -26.77
N ARG A 191 23.55 -6.92 -26.03
CA ARG A 191 23.39 -5.73 -25.17
C ARG A 191 24.40 -5.71 -24.04
N LEU A 192 24.66 -6.87 -23.43
CA LEU A 192 25.59 -7.00 -22.32
C LEU A 192 27.04 -6.74 -22.79
N LEU A 193 27.46 -7.32 -23.92
CA LEU A 193 28.78 -7.09 -24.51
C LEU A 193 28.98 -5.61 -24.89
N LYS A 194 27.97 -4.98 -25.50
CA LYS A 194 27.99 -3.54 -25.79
C LYS A 194 28.17 -2.67 -24.55
N LYS A 195 27.58 -3.05 -23.41
CA LYS A 195 27.76 -2.35 -22.12
C LYS A 195 29.23 -2.36 -21.67
N TYR A 196 29.99 -3.40 -22.02
CA TYR A 196 31.42 -3.51 -21.75
C TYR A 196 32.29 -3.07 -22.93
N ASN A 197 31.77 -2.22 -23.81
CA ASN A 197 32.48 -1.68 -24.97
C ASN A 197 32.92 -2.72 -26.02
N ILE A 198 32.37 -3.94 -26.00
CA ILE A 198 32.66 -5.02 -26.96
C ILE A 198 31.65 -4.95 -28.12
N HIS A 199 32.15 -4.89 -29.35
CA HIS A 199 31.32 -4.68 -30.54
C HIS A 199 30.96 -6.02 -31.20
N VAL A 200 29.68 -6.36 -31.24
CA VAL A 200 29.22 -7.61 -31.89
C VAL A 200 28.90 -7.37 -33.37
N LYS A 201 29.66 -7.98 -34.28
CA LYS A 201 29.47 -7.88 -35.74
C LYS A 201 28.35 -8.77 -36.26
N GLY A 202 28.24 -9.97 -35.72
CA GLY A 202 27.33 -11.00 -36.20
C GLY A 202 27.06 -12.06 -35.14
N PHE A 203 26.07 -12.91 -35.39
CA PHE A 203 25.79 -14.07 -34.56
C PHE A 203 25.64 -15.36 -35.38
N ILE A 204 26.07 -16.46 -34.77
CA ILE A 204 25.85 -17.83 -35.25
C ILE A 204 24.67 -18.40 -34.45
N CYS A 205 23.66 -18.92 -35.15
CA CYS A 205 22.48 -19.52 -34.53
C CYS A 205 22.65 -21.03 -34.53
N MET A 206 22.78 -21.65 -33.36
CA MET A 206 23.04 -23.10 -33.27
C MET A 206 21.77 -23.95 -33.39
N ASN A 207 20.58 -23.34 -33.20
CA ASN A 207 19.30 -23.99 -33.40
C ASN A 207 18.65 -23.53 -34.71
N GLU A 208 18.31 -24.49 -35.58
CA GLU A 208 17.36 -24.32 -36.67
C GLU A 208 15.95 -24.25 -36.10
N SER A 209 15.54 -23.09 -35.61
CA SER A 209 14.12 -22.79 -35.43
C SER A 209 13.87 -21.41 -36.02
N VAL A 210 13.29 -21.44 -37.21
CA VAL A 210 12.60 -20.31 -37.84
C VAL A 210 11.38 -19.96 -37.01
#